data_AF-A0A2E3BVN7-F1
#
_entry.id   AF-A0A2E3BVN7-F1
#
_cell.length_a   1.000
_cell.length_b   1.000
_cell.length_c   1.000
_cell.angle_alpha   90.00
_cell.angle_beta   90.00
_cell.angle_gamma   90.00
#
_symmetry.space_group_name_H-M   'P 1'
#
loop_
_entity.id
_entity.type
_entity.pdbx_description
1 polymer ?
#
loop_
_entity_poly.entity_id
_entity_poly.type
_entity_poly.pdbx_seq_one_letter_code
_entity_poly.pdbx_strand_id
1 'polypeptide(L)'
;MSNANLESVKLEKYYSKMGEIYQDFEKKPVGEQSLTQIMMKTVRTAVEKAKADFGEEAFPIIRALMYLDGLVIRTHPDVMLIQSMGPYLEEFRIGLGIGVNQ
;
A
#
# COMPACT_ATOMS: atom_id res chain seq x y z
N MET A 1 27.01 1.17 -24.70
CA MET A 1 26.96 1.13 -23.23
C MET A 1 25.61 0.56 -22.83
N SER A 2 25.59 -0.48 -22.00
CA SER A 2 24.45 -1.37 -21.80
C SER A 2 23.32 -0.74 -20.98
N ASN A 3 22.10 -0.71 -21.53
CA ASN A 3 20.87 -0.23 -20.85
C ASN A 3 20.55 -0.97 -19.54
N ALA A 4 21.09 -2.17 -19.34
CA ALA A 4 20.85 -2.99 -18.14
C ALA A 4 21.24 -2.29 -16.82
N ASN A 5 22.30 -1.45 -16.84
CA ASN A 5 22.77 -0.73 -15.66
C ASN A 5 21.86 0.46 -15.30
N LEU A 6 21.20 1.07 -16.30
CA LEU A 6 20.27 2.17 -16.06
C LEU A 6 18.98 1.70 -15.40
N GLU A 7 18.48 0.51 -15.77
CA GLU A 7 17.28 -0.10 -15.20
C GLU A 7 17.51 -0.56 -13.75
N SER A 8 18.67 -1.17 -13.44
CA SER A 8 19.00 -1.55 -12.06
C SER A 8 19.08 -0.36 -11.12
N VAL A 9 19.68 0.77 -11.56
CA VAL A 9 19.77 2.00 -10.76
C VAL A 9 18.40 2.66 -10.54
N LYS A 10 17.48 2.60 -11.52
CA LYS A 10 16.11 3.11 -11.34
C LYS A 10 15.33 2.25 -10.35
N LEU A 11 15.51 0.93 -10.42
CA LEU A 11 14.83 -0.02 -9.56
C LEU A 11 15.30 0.11 -8.10
N GLU A 12 16.61 0.30 -7.89
CA GLU A 12 17.17 0.57 -6.56
C GLU A 12 16.59 1.86 -5.95
N LYS A 13 16.51 2.95 -6.73
CA LYS A 13 15.88 4.21 -6.29
C LYS A 13 14.40 4.05 -5.97
N TYR A 14 13.70 3.21 -6.72
CA TYR A 14 12.30 2.88 -6.45
C TYR A 14 12.15 2.15 -5.12
N TYR A 15 12.92 1.06 -4.90
CA TYR A 15 12.84 0.29 -3.67
C TYR A 15 13.28 1.08 -2.44
N SER A 16 14.36 1.87 -2.55
CA SER A 16 14.78 2.78 -1.48
C SER A 16 13.65 3.74 -1.09
N LYS A 17 12.98 4.32 -2.09
CA LYS A 17 11.89 5.28 -1.82
C LYS A 17 10.66 4.59 -1.22
N MET A 18 10.34 3.37 -1.66
CA MET A 18 9.28 2.57 -1.06
C MET A 18 9.60 2.23 0.40
N GLY A 19 10.85 1.88 0.72
CA GLY A 19 11.29 1.66 2.10
C GLY A 19 11.05 2.88 2.99
N GLU A 20 11.36 4.08 2.51
CA GLU A 20 11.08 5.33 3.22
C GLU A 20 9.58 5.58 3.41
N ILE A 21 8.76 5.32 2.39
CA ILE A 21 7.30 5.56 2.45
C ILE A 21 6.64 4.68 3.50
N TYR A 22 7.05 3.42 3.56
CA TYR A 22 6.48 2.43 4.48
C TYR A 22 7.22 2.35 5.82
N GLN A 23 8.22 3.21 6.05
CA GLN A 23 8.88 3.29 7.33
C GLN A 23 7.84 3.63 8.43
N ASP A 24 7.66 2.69 9.36
CA ASP A 24 6.73 2.77 10.49
C ASP A 24 5.24 2.77 10.15
N PHE A 25 4.86 2.34 8.93
CA PHE A 25 3.47 2.31 8.43
C PHE A 25 2.47 1.55 9.33
N GLU A 26 2.95 0.61 10.14
CA GLU A 26 2.11 -0.20 11.04
C GLU A 26 2.25 0.20 12.51
N LYS A 27 2.91 1.32 12.80
CA LYS A 27 3.23 1.73 14.18
C LYS A 27 2.43 2.94 14.66
N LYS A 28 1.56 3.50 13.82
CA LYS A 28 0.79 4.70 14.13
C LYS A 28 -0.71 4.51 13.96
N PRO A 29 -1.53 5.17 14.81
CA PRO A 29 -2.97 5.26 14.60
C PRO A 29 -3.32 5.94 13.28
N VAL A 30 -4.48 5.60 12.73
CA VAL A 30 -4.94 6.14 11.44
C VAL A 30 -5.13 7.67 11.47
N GLY A 31 -5.47 8.22 12.64
CA GLY A 31 -5.59 9.66 12.85
C GLY A 31 -4.24 10.41 12.80
N GLU A 32 -3.13 9.73 13.06
CA GLU A 32 -1.78 10.30 12.96
C GLU A 32 -1.15 10.06 11.60
N GLN A 33 -1.42 8.91 10.98
CA GLN A 33 -0.94 8.56 9.66
C GLN A 33 -2.06 7.93 8.83
N SER A 34 -2.59 8.71 7.89
CA SER A 34 -3.62 8.26 6.95
C SER A 34 -3.04 7.29 5.92
N LEU A 35 -3.71 6.15 5.73
CA LEU A 35 -3.36 5.18 4.70
C LEU A 35 -3.50 5.78 3.30
N THR A 36 -4.44 6.70 3.11
CA THR A 36 -4.63 7.43 1.85
C THR A 36 -3.38 8.21 1.47
N GLN A 37 -2.74 8.91 2.42
CA GLN A 37 -1.51 9.66 2.14
C GLN A 37 -0.37 8.74 1.73
N ILE A 38 -0.25 7.58 2.37
CA ILE A 38 0.76 6.57 2.05
C ILE A 38 0.50 5.98 0.66
N MET A 39 -0.76 5.66 0.34
CA MET A 39 -1.17 5.17 -0.97
C MET A 39 -0.85 6.18 -2.08
N MET A 40 -1.14 7.47 -1.87
CA MET A 40 -0.79 8.51 -2.86
C MET A 40 0.73 8.61 -3.09
N LYS A 41 1.54 8.53 -2.03
CA LYS A 41 3.02 8.52 -2.15
C LYS A 41 3.51 7.28 -2.90
N THR A 42 2.89 6.13 -2.64
CA THR A 42 3.19 4.84 -3.27
C THR A 42 2.90 4.90 -4.76
N VAL A 43 1.67 5.26 -5.15
CA VAL A 43 1.25 5.40 -6.56
C VAL A 43 2.14 6.40 -7.29
N ARG A 44 2.39 7.58 -6.70
CA ARG A 44 3.28 8.59 -7.29
C ARG A 44 4.68 8.03 -7.54
N THR A 45 5.26 7.35 -6.56
CA THR A 45 6.62 6.80 -6.66
C THR A 45 6.71 5.71 -7.73
N ALA A 46 5.70 4.84 -7.82
CA ALA A 46 5.61 3.82 -8.85
C ALA A 46 5.52 4.41 -10.26
N VAL A 47 4.66 5.42 -10.47
CA VAL A 47 4.55 6.11 -11.77
C VAL A 47 5.85 6.86 -12.11
N GLU A 48 6.40 7.64 -11.18
CA GLU A 48 7.55 8.51 -11.46
C GLU A 48 8.85 7.73 -11.66
N LYS A 49 9.11 6.71 -10.83
CA LYS A 49 10.39 5.98 -10.78
C LYS A 49 10.38 4.68 -11.58
N ALA A 50 9.28 3.94 -11.57
CA ALA A 50 9.17 2.63 -12.23
C ALA A 50 8.34 2.67 -13.52
N LYS A 51 7.75 3.82 -13.88
CA LYS A 51 6.85 3.96 -15.04
C LYS A 51 5.69 2.96 -14.99
N ALA A 52 5.23 2.63 -13.78
CA ALA A 52 4.13 1.71 -13.57
C ALA A 52 2.83 2.25 -14.18
N ASP A 53 2.08 1.35 -14.83
CA ASP A 53 0.69 1.55 -15.23
C ASP A 53 -0.19 0.65 -14.34
N PHE A 54 -1.22 1.24 -13.76
CA PHE A 54 -2.11 0.57 -12.81
C PHE A 54 -3.36 0.01 -13.47
N GLY A 55 -3.66 0.38 -14.72
CA GLY A 55 -4.88 -0.02 -15.41
C GLY A 55 -6.17 0.45 -14.70
N GLU A 56 -7.33 0.19 -15.30
CA GLU A 56 -8.61 0.62 -14.74
C GLU A 56 -9.03 -0.20 -13.51
N GLU A 57 -8.63 -1.46 -13.44
CA GLU A 57 -9.02 -2.44 -12.40
C GLU A 57 -8.45 -2.11 -11.01
N ALA A 58 -7.34 -1.38 -10.91
CA ALA A 58 -6.75 -1.00 -9.63
C ALA A 58 -7.50 0.14 -8.94
N PHE A 59 -8.16 1.03 -9.70
CA PHE A 59 -8.80 2.22 -9.14
C PHE A 59 -9.96 1.91 -8.18
N PRO A 60 -10.87 0.96 -8.47
CA PRO A 60 -11.90 0.56 -7.52
C PRO A 60 -11.33 0.11 -6.17
N ILE A 61 -10.23 -0.66 -6.18
CA ILE A 61 -9.57 -1.16 -4.97
C ILE A 61 -8.96 -0.01 -4.17
N ILE A 62 -8.19 0.86 -4.85
CA ILE A 62 -7.58 2.04 -4.22
C ILE A 62 -8.66 2.93 -3.58
N ARG A 63 -9.76 3.17 -4.31
CA ARG A 63 -10.88 3.98 -3.83
C ARG A 63 -11.56 3.37 -2.61
N ALA A 64 -11.80 2.06 -2.60
CA ALA A 64 -12.38 1.37 -1.46
C ALA A 64 -11.52 1.52 -0.20
N LEU A 65 -10.20 1.33 -0.33
CA LEU A 65 -9.25 1.49 0.77
C LEU A 65 -9.20 2.93 1.29
N MET A 66 -9.24 3.93 0.40
CA MET A 66 -9.30 5.35 0.78
C MET A 66 -10.60 5.70 1.52
N TYR A 67 -11.74 5.13 1.12
CA TYR A 67 -13.01 5.34 1.83
C TYR A 67 -12.99 4.74 3.23
N LEU A 68 -12.43 3.54 3.37
CA LEU A 68 -12.26 2.89 4.67
C LEU A 68 -11.41 3.76 5.60
N ASP A 69 -10.24 4.20 5.13
CA ASP A 69 -9.34 5.12 5.84
C ASP A 69 -10.08 6.38 6.32
N GLY A 70 -10.79 7.07 5.41
CA GLY A 70 -11.55 8.28 5.74
C GLY A 70 -12.74 8.06 6.70
N LEU A 71 -13.34 6.86 6.71
CA LEU A 71 -14.39 6.52 7.67
C LEU A 71 -13.83 6.30 9.07
N VAL A 72 -12.72 5.57 9.19
CA VAL A 72 -12.11 5.25 10.48
C VAL A 72 -11.49 6.51 11.10
N ILE A 73 -10.82 7.36 10.31
CA ILE A 73 -10.29 8.66 10.80
C ILE A 73 -11.38 9.51 11.47
N ARG A 74 -12.62 9.48 10.97
CA ARG A 74 -13.73 10.27 11.52
C ARG A 74 -14.43 9.65 12.73
N THR A 75 -14.29 8.34 12.93
CA THR A 75 -15.09 7.61 13.94
C THR A 75 -14.23 7.01 15.05
N HIS A 76 -13.04 6.50 14.72
CA HIS A 76 -12.12 5.82 15.64
C HIS A 76 -10.66 6.13 15.25
N PRO A 77 -10.21 7.40 15.38
CA PRO A 77 -8.89 7.85 14.89
C PRO A 77 -7.69 7.21 15.59
N ASP A 78 -7.90 6.65 16.78
CA ASP A 78 -6.93 5.96 17.62
C ASP A 78 -6.65 4.51 17.20
N VAL A 79 -7.39 3.99 16.22
CA VAL A 79 -7.25 2.61 15.74
C VAL A 79 -6.00 2.43 14.87
N MET A 80 -5.29 1.33 15.13
CA MET A 80 -4.21 0.80 14.29
C MET A 80 -4.80 0.03 13.09
N LEU A 81 -5.25 0.77 12.07
CA LEU A 81 -6.13 0.23 11.01
C LEU A 81 -5.57 -1.03 10.31
N ILE A 82 -4.29 -1.05 9.93
CA ILE A 82 -3.68 -2.22 9.26
C ILE A 82 -3.68 -3.45 10.17
N GLN A 83 -3.37 -3.29 11.46
CA GLN A 83 -3.39 -4.40 12.41
C GLN A 83 -4.82 -4.91 12.64
N SER A 84 -5.78 -4.00 12.74
CA SER A 84 -7.20 -4.35 12.88
C SER A 84 -7.79 -5.04 11.66
N MET A 85 -7.25 -4.81 10.47
CA MET A 85 -7.65 -5.51 9.25
C MET A 85 -7.16 -6.97 9.19
N GLY A 86 -6.11 -7.32 9.95
CA GLY A 86 -5.47 -8.64 9.91
C GLY A 86 -6.43 -9.84 9.97
N PRO A 87 -7.33 -9.92 10.96
CA PRO A 87 -8.30 -11.03 11.07
C PRO A 87 -9.23 -11.15 9.85
N TYR A 88 -9.67 -10.04 9.27
CA TYR A 88 -10.57 -10.03 8.13
C TYR A 88 -9.85 -10.41 6.83
N LEU A 89 -8.58 -10.02 6.69
CA LEU A 89 -7.74 -10.45 5.57
C LEU A 89 -7.45 -11.96 5.65
N GLU A 90 -7.28 -12.49 6.87
CA GLU A 90 -7.13 -13.92 7.10
C GLU A 90 -8.40 -14.69 6.74
N GLU A 91 -9.56 -14.23 7.21
CA GLU A 91 -10.86 -14.81 6.87
C GLU A 91 -11.11 -14.79 5.36
N PHE A 92 -10.84 -13.65 4.70
CA PHE A 92 -10.97 -13.52 3.25
C PHE A 92 -10.05 -14.50 2.51
N ARG A 93 -8.79 -14.62 2.95
CA ARG A 93 -7.81 -15.55 2.38
C ARG A 93 -8.29 -17.00 2.49
N ILE A 94 -8.75 -17.41 3.68
CA ILE A 94 -9.30 -18.75 3.93
C ILE A 94 -10.54 -19.01 3.07
N GLY A 95 -11.47 -18.05 3.02
CA GLY A 95 -12.71 -18.16 2.24
C GLY A 95 -12.49 -18.30 0.73
N LEU A 96 -11.39 -17.74 0.21
CA LEU A 96 -10.96 -17.91 -1.18
C LEU A 96 -10.16 -19.20 -1.43
N GLY A 97 -9.84 -19.97 -0.39
CA GLY A 97 -8.96 -21.15 -0.49
C GLY A 97 -7.51 -20.82 -0.84
N ILE A 98 -7.12 -19.55 -0.72
CA ILE A 98 -5.76 -19.08 -0.99
C ILE A 98 -4.93 -19.37 0.27
N GLY A 99 -3.79 -20.06 0.14
CA GLY A 99 -2.94 -20.38 1.29
C GLY A 99 -3.31 -21.65 2.08
N VAL A 100 -4.26 -22.46 1.60
CA VAL A 100 -4.59 -23.78 2.18
C VAL A 100 -3.71 -24.92 1.58
N ASN A 101 -2.72 -24.62 0.75
CA ASN A 101 -1.81 -25.64 0.19
C ASN A 101 -0.35 -25.15 0.15
N GLN A 102 0.41 -25.43 1.21
CA GLN A 102 1.65 -26.22 1.24
C GLN A 102 2.24 -26.22 2.66
#